data_AF-A0A9E3N9K3-F1
#
_entry.id   AF-A0A9E3N9K3-F1
#
_cell.length_a   1.000
_cell.length_b   1.000
_cell.length_c   1.000
_cell.angle_alpha   90.00
_cell.angle_beta   90.00
_cell.angle_gamma   90.00
#
_symmetry.space_group_name_H-M   'P 1'
#
loop_
_entity.id
_entity.type
_entity.pdbx_description
1 polymer ?
#
loop_
_entity_poly.entity_id
_entity_poly.type
_entity_poly.pdbx_seq_one_letter_code
_entity_poly.pdbx_strand_id
1 'polypeptide(L)'
;MIDRRLLWSSVAAGVVAVAAIAAMLLPVRASAAPVPPTRVGINLPSPAYWVEDRSFSNLALYGGLNMSVAGGKREPIDQAYLGASGWPANVPAGVQAILPLLMPPGAKAGQVIRCSWQGQASVTVEGDAVPFGGDASSLTFSLRTDAADSAHGITGRAAAARLIISGVTPAAPMSDVDCREASRPRSEIFDPRFIRSLAPYRVVRFMDWMSVNSGATADFARETVPQRPRGAGNGATLANMIDLAIEVVMRCGIRSFRARARHRPTGLRLGSTRSRSGLS
;
A
#
# COMPACT_ATOMS: atom_id res chain seq x y z
N MET A 1 67.42 15.24 75.74
CA MET A 1 66.43 14.14 75.62
C MET A 1 65.24 14.68 74.86
N ILE A 2 65.08 14.31 73.60
CA ILE A 2 63.97 14.76 72.74
C ILE A 2 62.90 13.66 72.75
N ASP A 3 61.70 14.03 73.16
CA ASP A 3 60.56 13.15 73.38
C ASP A 3 60.00 12.64 72.04
N ARG A 4 60.18 11.34 71.79
CA ARG A 4 59.80 10.63 70.54
C ARG A 4 58.31 10.30 70.46
N ARG A 5 57.48 10.62 71.46
CA ARG A 5 56.07 10.20 71.53
C ARG A 5 55.08 11.10 70.76
N LEU A 6 55.52 12.25 70.24
CA LEU A 6 54.65 13.21 69.55
C LEU A 6 54.59 13.08 68.01
N LEU A 7 55.39 12.19 67.39
CA LEU A 7 55.45 12.07 65.93
C LEU A 7 54.51 11.02 65.30
N TRP A 8 53.84 10.18 66.10
CA TRP A 8 53.00 9.09 65.57
C TRP A 8 51.52 9.46 65.41
N SER A 9 51.07 10.57 66.03
CA SER A 9 49.67 11.01 65.98
C SER A 9 49.29 11.70 64.66
N SER A 10 50.27 12.16 63.88
CA SER A 10 50.02 12.96 62.66
C SER A 10 49.97 12.14 61.36
N VAL A 11 50.39 10.87 61.37
CA VAL A 11 50.39 10.03 60.15
C VAL A 11 49.07 9.28 59.98
N ALA A 12 48.40 8.90 61.07
CA ALA A 12 47.13 8.16 61.00
C ALA A 12 45.94 9.01 60.51
N ALA A 13 45.95 10.33 60.74
CA ALA A 13 44.90 11.24 60.28
C ALA A 13 45.03 11.61 58.78
N GLY A 14 46.24 11.58 58.22
CA GLY A 14 46.49 11.93 56.82
C GLY A 14 46.07 10.86 55.81
N VAL A 15 46.20 9.57 56.16
CA VAL A 15 45.86 8.45 55.26
C VAL A 15 44.35 8.26 55.10
N VAL A 16 43.56 8.56 56.15
CA VAL A 16 42.08 8.48 56.08
C VAL A 16 41.49 9.60 55.21
N ALA A 17 42.11 10.78 55.18
CA ALA A 17 41.64 11.92 54.39
C ALA A 17 41.87 11.74 52.87
N VAL A 18 42.95 11.09 52.45
CA VAL A 18 43.26 10.88 51.02
C VAL A 18 42.37 9.80 50.38
N ALA A 19 41.98 8.76 51.13
CA ALA A 19 41.06 7.73 50.64
C ALA A 19 39.63 8.26 50.41
N ALA A 20 39.17 9.22 51.23
CA ALA A 20 37.85 9.82 51.08
C ALA A 20 37.74 10.72 49.84
N ILE A 21 38.83 11.39 49.43
CA ILE A 21 38.85 12.24 48.22
C ILE A 21 38.94 11.38 46.95
N ALA A 22 39.69 10.27 46.96
CA ALA A 22 39.78 9.36 45.82
C ALA A 22 38.44 8.66 45.48
N ALA A 23 37.58 8.42 46.47
CA ALA A 23 36.25 7.84 46.24
C ALA A 23 35.26 8.83 45.57
N MET A 24 35.48 10.15 45.70
CA MET A 24 34.62 11.17 45.06
C MET A 24 34.98 11.47 43.60
N LEU A 25 36.11 10.95 43.11
CA LEU A 25 36.55 11.09 41.71
C LEU A 25 36.25 9.86 40.86
N LEU A 26 35.55 8.85 41.40
CA LEU A 26 35.03 7.77 40.59
C LEU A 26 33.93 8.33 39.69
N PRO A 27 34.09 8.29 38.35
CA PRO A 27 33.05 8.74 37.45
C PRO A 27 31.82 7.87 37.72
N VAL A 28 30.76 8.48 38.25
CA VAL A 28 29.44 7.88 38.29
C VAL A 28 29.09 7.66 36.82
N ARG A 29 29.25 6.43 36.33
CA ARG A 29 28.68 6.03 35.05
C ARG A 29 27.18 6.13 35.24
N ALA A 30 26.63 7.29 34.86
CA ALA A 30 25.20 7.45 34.72
C ALA A 30 24.76 6.36 33.74
N SER A 31 24.15 5.30 34.27
CA SER A 31 23.54 4.28 33.44
C SER A 31 22.41 4.99 32.72
N ALA A 32 22.56 5.21 31.41
CA ALA A 32 21.49 5.77 30.61
C ALA A 32 20.24 4.90 30.85
N ALA A 33 19.13 5.54 31.23
CA ALA A 33 17.87 4.84 31.33
C ALA A 33 17.57 4.20 29.97
N PRO A 34 17.03 2.98 29.92
CA PRO A 34 16.67 2.34 28.65
C PRO A 34 15.74 3.27 27.87
N VAL A 35 16.13 3.62 26.63
CA VAL A 35 15.27 4.41 25.76
C VAL A 35 14.04 3.56 25.41
N PRO A 36 12.81 4.02 25.68
CA PRO A 36 11.62 3.29 25.30
C PRO A 36 11.62 3.00 23.79
N PRO A 37 11.17 1.82 23.34
CA PRO A 37 11.15 1.50 21.92
C PRO A 37 10.37 2.54 21.12
N THR A 38 10.99 3.10 20.07
CA THR A 38 10.34 4.03 19.16
C THR A 38 9.17 3.33 18.46
N ARG A 39 8.00 3.97 18.46
CA ARG A 39 6.81 3.48 17.78
C ARG A 39 6.66 4.22 16.46
N VAL A 40 6.86 3.50 15.36
CA VAL A 40 6.72 4.05 14.01
C VAL A 40 5.37 3.65 13.44
N GLY A 41 4.73 4.58 12.73
CA GLY A 41 3.57 4.32 11.90
C GLY A 41 3.88 4.58 10.43
N ILE A 42 3.09 3.99 9.54
CA ILE A 42 3.21 4.17 8.09
C ILE A 42 1.87 4.59 7.49
N ASN A 43 1.91 5.40 6.43
CA ASN A 43 0.77 5.63 5.55
C ASN A 43 0.96 4.76 4.30
N LEU A 44 -0.06 4.00 3.92
CA LEU A 44 0.02 3.15 2.74
C LEU A 44 -0.19 3.98 1.46
N PRO A 45 0.65 3.83 0.43
CA PRO A 45 0.51 4.56 -0.83
C PRO A 45 -0.70 4.08 -1.63
N SER A 46 -1.27 4.91 -2.51
CA SER A 46 -2.35 4.51 -3.42
C SER A 46 -1.92 3.34 -4.33
N PRO A 47 -2.80 2.36 -4.61
CA PRO A 47 -2.48 1.29 -5.55
C PRO A 47 -2.39 1.85 -6.98
N ALA A 48 -1.19 1.91 -7.55
CA ALA A 48 -1.00 2.24 -8.97
C ALA A 48 0.03 1.32 -9.63
N TYR A 49 -0.07 1.10 -10.94
CA TYR A 49 0.79 0.14 -11.64
C TYR A 49 2.27 0.54 -11.67
N TRP A 50 2.60 1.78 -11.30
CA TRP A 50 3.97 2.31 -11.21
C TRP A 50 4.51 2.40 -9.79
N VAL A 51 3.78 1.95 -8.77
CA VAL A 51 4.32 1.87 -7.40
C VAL A 51 5.10 0.58 -7.20
N GLU A 52 6.10 0.61 -6.32
CA GLU A 52 6.87 -0.59 -5.97
C GLU A 52 6.16 -1.44 -4.89
N ASP A 53 5.25 -0.82 -4.13
CA ASP A 53 4.52 -1.50 -3.07
C ASP A 53 3.30 -2.27 -3.61
N ARG A 54 3.49 -3.59 -3.73
CA ARG A 54 2.40 -4.49 -4.09
C ARG A 54 1.58 -4.92 -2.88
N SER A 55 0.62 -4.10 -2.45
CA SER A 55 -0.45 -4.51 -1.52
C SER A 55 -1.28 -5.76 -1.92
N PHE A 56 -1.78 -5.87 -3.16
CA PHE A 56 -2.68 -6.93 -3.64
C PHE A 56 -1.94 -7.98 -4.48
N SER A 57 -2.38 -9.22 -4.39
CA SER A 57 -1.88 -10.31 -5.24
C SER A 57 -2.35 -10.19 -6.69
N ASN A 58 -3.56 -9.66 -6.88
CA ASN A 58 -4.13 -9.43 -8.20
C ASN A 58 -3.52 -8.17 -8.82
N LEU A 59 -2.62 -8.37 -9.78
CA LEU A 59 -1.88 -7.34 -10.52
C LEU A 59 -2.80 -6.44 -11.34
N ALA A 60 -3.98 -6.94 -11.73
CA ALA A 60 -4.97 -6.20 -12.50
C ALA A 60 -5.60 -5.04 -11.70
N LEU A 61 -5.53 -5.09 -10.36
CA LEU A 61 -6.12 -4.06 -9.51
C LEU A 61 -5.33 -2.75 -9.55
N TYR A 62 -4.08 -2.73 -9.99
CA TYR A 62 -3.25 -1.53 -9.98
C TYR A 62 -3.42 -0.64 -11.20
N GLY A 63 -3.92 -1.21 -12.30
CA GLY A 63 -4.09 -0.50 -13.55
C GLY A 63 -5.33 0.38 -13.55
N GLY A 64 -5.20 1.59 -14.10
CA GLY A 64 -6.36 2.32 -14.62
C GLY A 64 -6.65 1.83 -16.04
N LEU A 65 -7.90 1.50 -16.33
CA LEU A 65 -8.32 1.17 -17.69
C LEU A 65 -8.25 2.40 -18.58
N ASN A 66 -7.64 2.23 -19.75
CA ASN A 66 -7.64 3.21 -20.83
C ASN A 66 -8.37 2.62 -22.04
N MET A 67 -8.80 3.45 -22.97
CA MET A 67 -9.27 3.05 -24.29
C MET A 67 -8.37 3.64 -25.36
N SER A 68 -8.32 2.95 -26.50
CA SER A 68 -7.65 3.43 -27.69
C SER A 68 -8.30 2.82 -28.92
N VAL A 69 -8.55 3.64 -29.94
CA VAL A 69 -8.78 3.16 -31.31
C VAL A 69 -7.44 2.67 -31.87
N ALA A 70 -7.47 1.71 -32.79
CA ALA A 70 -6.24 1.24 -33.44
C ALA A 70 -5.44 2.43 -34.05
N GLY A 71 -4.19 2.62 -33.60
CA GLY A 71 -3.34 3.75 -34.00
C GLY A 71 -3.64 5.10 -33.35
N GLY A 72 -4.63 5.17 -32.47
CA GLY A 72 -5.03 6.39 -31.77
C GLY A 72 -4.24 6.65 -30.48
N LYS A 73 -4.55 7.80 -29.87
CA LYS A 73 -4.08 8.14 -28.52
C LYS A 73 -4.73 7.21 -27.49
N ARG A 74 -4.05 6.98 -26.36
CA ARG A 74 -4.63 6.36 -25.18
C ARG A 74 -5.34 7.42 -24.33
N GLU A 75 -6.58 7.15 -23.99
CA GLU A 75 -7.40 8.01 -23.15
C GLU A 75 -8.02 7.20 -22.02
N PRO A 76 -8.36 7.80 -20.87
CA PRO A 76 -9.11 7.12 -19.84
C PRO A 76 -10.40 6.52 -20.41
N ILE A 77 -10.76 5.31 -19.98
CA ILE A 77 -12.04 4.69 -20.38
C ILE A 77 -13.23 5.53 -19.89
N ASP A 78 -14.21 5.76 -20.76
CA ASP A 78 -15.48 6.39 -20.35
C ASP A 78 -16.25 5.46 -19.40
N GLN A 79 -16.89 6.03 -18.37
CA GLN A 79 -17.72 5.27 -17.44
C GLN A 79 -18.88 4.55 -18.13
N ALA A 80 -19.37 5.04 -19.28
CA ALA A 80 -20.41 4.40 -20.07
C ALA A 80 -19.99 3.03 -20.65
N TYR A 81 -18.69 2.75 -20.73
CA TYR A 81 -18.14 1.46 -21.17
C TYR A 81 -17.82 0.51 -20.02
N LEU A 82 -17.98 0.95 -18.77
CA LEU A 82 -17.72 0.14 -17.59
C LEU A 82 -19.02 -0.42 -16.99
N GLY A 83 -18.97 -1.67 -16.53
CA GLY A 83 -20.02 -2.26 -15.74
C GLY A 83 -19.98 -1.81 -14.28
N ALA A 84 -20.95 -2.27 -13.49
CA ALA A 84 -21.01 -1.99 -12.04
C ALA A 84 -19.75 -2.48 -11.30
N SER A 85 -19.09 -3.51 -11.82
CA SER A 85 -17.82 -4.03 -11.27
C SER A 85 -16.60 -3.15 -11.57
N GLY A 86 -16.77 -2.13 -12.42
CA GLY A 86 -15.72 -1.27 -12.94
C GLY A 86 -14.81 -1.92 -13.99
N TRP A 87 -15.14 -3.14 -14.43
CA TRP A 87 -14.55 -3.79 -15.60
C TRP A 87 -15.31 -3.43 -16.87
N PRO A 88 -14.73 -3.62 -18.08
CA PRO A 88 -15.43 -3.31 -19.32
C PRO A 88 -16.75 -4.09 -19.43
N ALA A 89 -17.84 -3.38 -19.69
CA ALA A 89 -19.14 -3.96 -20.03
C ALA A 89 -19.47 -3.82 -21.52
N ASN A 90 -18.82 -2.89 -22.21
CA ASN A 90 -18.94 -2.71 -23.65
C ASN A 90 -17.63 -2.14 -24.18
N VAL A 91 -17.02 -2.81 -25.16
CA VAL A 91 -15.86 -2.27 -25.89
C VAL A 91 -16.24 -2.25 -27.37
N PRO A 92 -16.48 -1.07 -27.96
CA PRO A 92 -16.93 -0.96 -29.35
C PRO A 92 -15.96 -1.62 -30.33
N ALA A 93 -16.50 -2.10 -31.45
CA ALA A 93 -15.68 -2.67 -32.53
C ALA A 93 -14.63 -1.65 -33.01
N GLY A 94 -13.39 -2.12 -33.25
CA GLY A 94 -12.27 -1.25 -33.62
C GLY A 94 -11.61 -0.50 -32.45
N VAL A 95 -12.16 -0.63 -31.23
CA VAL A 95 -11.60 -0.05 -30.01
C VAL A 95 -11.04 -1.15 -29.11
N GLN A 96 -10.02 -0.82 -28.34
CA GLN A 96 -9.43 -1.70 -27.34
C GLN A 96 -9.41 -1.01 -25.98
N ALA A 97 -9.76 -1.74 -24.93
CA ALA A 97 -9.46 -1.36 -23.56
C ALA A 97 -8.06 -1.88 -23.17
N ILE A 98 -7.28 -1.03 -22.52
CA ILE A 98 -5.88 -1.30 -22.17
C ILE A 98 -5.77 -1.26 -20.65
N LEU A 99 -5.35 -2.38 -20.06
CA LEU A 99 -5.12 -2.50 -18.63
C LEU A 99 -3.62 -2.73 -18.36
N PRO A 100 -2.87 -1.73 -17.86
CA PRO A 100 -1.53 -1.96 -17.39
C PRO A 100 -1.57 -2.84 -16.13
N LEU A 101 -0.69 -3.84 -16.07
CA LEU A 101 -0.52 -4.69 -14.90
C LEU A 101 0.66 -4.16 -14.07
N LEU A 102 0.52 -4.21 -12.75
CA LEU A 102 1.68 -4.03 -11.89
C LEU A 102 2.68 -5.17 -12.11
N MET A 103 3.95 -4.85 -12.30
CA MET A 103 5.00 -5.86 -12.29
C MET A 103 5.27 -6.32 -10.85
N PRO A 104 5.26 -7.64 -10.55
CA PRO A 104 5.59 -8.11 -9.20
C PRO A 104 6.97 -7.62 -8.74
N PRO A 105 7.11 -7.10 -7.52
CA PRO A 105 8.42 -6.72 -6.99
C PRO A 105 9.38 -7.91 -7.00
N GLY A 106 10.56 -7.73 -7.57
CA GLY A 106 11.54 -8.81 -7.74
C GLY A 106 11.12 -9.92 -8.71
N ALA A 107 10.15 -9.67 -9.60
CA ALA A 107 9.86 -10.56 -10.72
C ALA A 107 11.13 -10.85 -11.52
N LYS A 108 11.21 -12.08 -12.04
CA LYS A 108 12.30 -12.55 -12.90
C LYS A 108 11.79 -12.81 -14.30
N ALA A 109 12.65 -12.67 -15.30
CA ALA A 109 12.39 -13.17 -16.65
C ALA A 109 11.93 -14.64 -16.57
N GLY A 110 10.88 -14.97 -17.31
CA GLY A 110 10.23 -16.29 -17.28
C GLY A 110 9.18 -16.47 -16.17
N GLN A 111 9.03 -15.52 -15.24
CA GLN A 111 7.97 -15.58 -14.22
C GLN A 111 6.59 -15.67 -14.88
N VAL A 112 5.83 -16.71 -14.53
CA VAL A 112 4.53 -16.99 -15.15
C VAL A 112 3.42 -16.25 -14.42
N ILE A 113 2.62 -15.53 -15.20
CA ILE A 113 1.38 -14.86 -14.77
C ILE A 113 0.20 -15.56 -15.43
N ARG A 114 -0.83 -15.85 -14.65
CA ARG A 114 -2.12 -16.33 -15.13
C ARG A 114 -3.17 -15.26 -14.90
N CYS A 115 -3.85 -14.89 -15.98
CA CYS A 115 -5.03 -14.04 -15.98
C CYS A 115 -6.29 -14.89 -16.21
N SER A 116 -7.38 -14.55 -15.54
CA SER A 116 -8.71 -15.16 -15.71
C SER A 116 -9.80 -14.11 -15.57
N TRP A 117 -10.95 -14.32 -16.20
CA TRP A 117 -12.11 -13.43 -16.13
C TRP A 117 -13.42 -14.20 -16.35
N GLN A 118 -14.53 -13.54 -16.05
CA GLN A 118 -15.88 -13.97 -16.43
C GLN A 118 -16.43 -13.08 -17.56
N GLY A 119 -17.39 -13.61 -18.32
CA GLY A 119 -17.96 -12.95 -19.50
C GLY A 119 -17.22 -13.31 -20.78
N GLN A 120 -17.49 -12.56 -21.86
CA GLN A 120 -16.88 -12.78 -23.17
C GLN A 120 -15.97 -11.60 -23.51
N ALA A 121 -14.71 -11.90 -23.81
CA ALA A 121 -13.71 -10.93 -24.23
C ALA A 121 -12.63 -11.60 -25.07
N SER A 122 -12.07 -10.88 -26.02
CA SER A 122 -10.79 -11.23 -26.64
C SER A 122 -9.69 -10.48 -25.89
N VAL A 123 -8.79 -11.24 -25.26
CA VAL A 123 -7.73 -10.69 -24.41
C VAL A 123 -6.37 -11.15 -24.94
N THR A 124 -5.49 -10.19 -25.23
CA THR A 124 -4.07 -10.45 -25.52
C THR A 124 -3.19 -9.71 -24.52
N VAL A 125 -1.88 -9.97 -24.55
CA VAL A 125 -0.90 -9.26 -23.72
C VAL A 125 0.16 -8.61 -24.58
N GLU A 126 0.55 -7.40 -24.22
CA GLU A 126 1.64 -6.65 -24.84
C GLU A 126 2.67 -6.19 -23.80
N GLY A 127 3.78 -5.63 -24.29
CA GLY A 127 4.87 -5.10 -23.46
C GLY A 127 5.87 -6.18 -23.08
N ASP A 128 6.22 -6.24 -21.80
CA ASP A 128 7.23 -7.17 -21.26
C ASP A 128 6.64 -8.54 -20.92
N ALA A 129 5.85 -9.07 -21.86
CA ALA A 129 5.16 -10.35 -21.72
C ALA A 129 5.24 -11.17 -23.01
N VAL A 130 5.31 -12.49 -22.85
CA VAL A 130 5.20 -13.47 -23.95
C VAL A 130 4.02 -14.41 -23.64
N PRO A 131 2.90 -14.30 -24.37
CA PRO A 131 1.79 -15.24 -24.21
C PRO A 131 2.20 -16.63 -24.72
N PHE A 132 1.77 -17.67 -24.00
CA PHE A 132 2.04 -19.05 -24.42
C PHE A 132 0.89 -20.03 -24.14
N GLY A 133 -0.20 -19.58 -23.51
CA GLY A 133 -1.37 -20.43 -23.28
C GLY A 133 -2.58 -19.61 -22.86
N GLY A 134 -3.75 -20.25 -22.86
CA GLY A 134 -5.02 -19.61 -22.53
C GLY A 134 -6.20 -20.28 -23.23
N ASP A 135 -7.39 -19.82 -22.90
CA ASP A 135 -8.67 -20.23 -23.49
C ASP A 135 -9.60 -19.01 -23.58
N ALA A 136 -10.90 -19.22 -23.76
CA ALA A 136 -11.88 -18.14 -23.91
C ALA A 136 -12.02 -17.23 -22.67
N SER A 137 -11.58 -17.69 -21.49
CA SER A 137 -11.72 -16.96 -20.21
C SER A 137 -10.42 -16.87 -19.41
N SER A 138 -9.29 -17.21 -20.04
CA SER A 138 -7.98 -17.14 -19.40
C SER A 138 -6.84 -16.87 -20.39
N LEU A 139 -5.79 -16.24 -19.87
CA LEU A 139 -4.55 -15.98 -20.59
C LEU A 139 -3.37 -16.27 -19.68
N THR A 140 -2.38 -17.00 -20.19
CA THR A 140 -1.13 -17.29 -19.48
C THR A 140 0.05 -16.76 -20.29
N PHE A 141 0.93 -16.05 -19.61
CA PHE A 141 2.13 -15.47 -20.20
C PHE A 141 3.31 -15.51 -19.23
N SER A 142 4.51 -15.37 -19.78
CA SER A 142 5.74 -15.17 -18.99
C SER A 142 6.24 -13.74 -19.12
N LEU A 143 6.87 -13.22 -18.09
CA LEU A 143 7.52 -11.91 -18.12
C LEU A 143 8.83 -11.97 -18.90
N ARG A 144 9.13 -10.95 -19.71
CA ARG A 144 10.36 -10.87 -20.53
C ARG A 144 11.58 -10.42 -19.74
N THR A 145 11.38 -9.53 -18.78
CA THR A 145 12.45 -8.80 -18.09
C THR A 145 12.34 -8.96 -16.57
N ASP A 146 13.43 -8.67 -15.88
CA ASP A 146 13.47 -8.60 -14.42
C ASP A 146 12.85 -7.29 -13.92
N ALA A 147 12.20 -7.32 -12.76
CA ALA A 147 11.62 -6.12 -12.14
C ALA A 147 12.68 -5.08 -11.74
N ALA A 148 13.92 -5.50 -11.46
CA ALA A 148 15.01 -4.58 -11.11
C ALA A 148 15.36 -3.64 -12.28
N ASP A 149 15.26 -4.12 -13.52
CA ASP A 149 15.48 -3.32 -14.73
C ASP A 149 14.38 -2.27 -14.95
N SER A 150 13.29 -2.40 -14.20
CA SER A 150 12.03 -1.67 -14.36
C SER A 150 11.84 -0.58 -13.31
N ALA A 151 12.31 -0.82 -12.08
CA ALA A 151 12.18 0.09 -10.94
C ALA A 151 13.23 1.22 -10.95
N HIS A 152 14.42 0.99 -11.53
CA HIS A 152 15.53 1.95 -11.40
C HIS A 152 15.60 3.02 -12.50
N GLY A 153 14.60 3.13 -13.37
CA GLY A 153 14.65 4.10 -14.48
C GLY A 153 15.82 3.89 -15.47
N ILE A 154 16.59 2.80 -15.32
CA ILE A 154 17.78 2.47 -16.11
C ILE A 154 17.40 2.31 -17.59
N THR A 155 16.19 1.84 -17.87
CA THR A 155 15.66 1.67 -19.23
C THR A 155 14.76 2.82 -19.69
N GLY A 156 14.47 3.82 -18.82
CA GLY A 156 13.50 4.89 -19.09
C GLY A 156 12.07 4.42 -19.34
N ARG A 157 11.79 3.12 -19.16
CA ARG A 157 10.52 2.49 -19.47
C ARG A 157 10.08 1.67 -18.27
N ALA A 158 8.98 2.06 -17.62
CA ALA A 158 8.35 1.19 -16.64
C ALA A 158 7.97 -0.11 -17.37
N ALA A 159 8.68 -1.19 -17.11
CA ALA A 159 8.37 -2.46 -17.72
C ALA A 159 6.97 -2.85 -17.27
N ALA A 160 6.08 -3.00 -18.24
CA ALA A 160 4.67 -3.17 -17.96
C ALA A 160 4.09 -4.14 -18.98
N ALA A 161 3.81 -5.35 -18.51
CA ALA A 161 2.82 -6.18 -19.16
C ALA A 161 1.49 -5.42 -19.13
N ARG A 162 0.77 -5.41 -20.25
CA ARG A 162 -0.58 -4.83 -20.32
C ARG A 162 -1.52 -5.78 -21.03
N LEU A 163 -2.74 -5.90 -20.52
CA LEU A 163 -3.79 -6.58 -21.23
C LEU A 163 -4.40 -5.65 -22.28
N ILE A 164 -4.62 -6.21 -23.46
CA ILE A 164 -5.38 -5.58 -24.54
C ILE A 164 -6.69 -6.35 -24.64
N ILE A 165 -7.79 -5.65 -24.36
CA ILE A 165 -9.12 -6.23 -24.19
C ILE A 165 -10.03 -5.68 -25.31
N SER A 166 -10.72 -6.57 -26.00
CA SER A 166 -11.63 -6.22 -27.10
C SER A 166 -12.82 -7.18 -27.17
N GLY A 167 -13.82 -6.87 -27.99
CA GLY A 167 -14.97 -7.76 -28.21
C GLY A 167 -15.86 -7.99 -26.99
N VAL A 168 -15.83 -7.08 -26.02
CA VAL A 168 -16.75 -7.13 -24.86
C VAL A 168 -18.08 -6.51 -25.26
N THR A 169 -19.17 -7.22 -25.01
CA THR A 169 -20.52 -6.74 -25.35
C THR A 169 -21.42 -6.66 -24.11
N PRO A 170 -22.47 -5.83 -24.13
CA PRO A 170 -23.41 -5.74 -23.01
C PRO A 170 -24.08 -7.06 -22.62
N ALA A 171 -24.18 -8.02 -23.55
CA ALA A 171 -24.77 -9.33 -23.30
C ALA A 171 -23.86 -10.26 -22.48
N ALA A 172 -22.55 -10.00 -22.46
CA ALA A 172 -21.56 -10.80 -21.75
C ALA A 172 -20.43 -9.93 -21.20
N PRO A 173 -20.73 -9.00 -20.26
CA PRO A 173 -19.76 -8.05 -19.75
C PRO A 173 -18.61 -8.74 -19.02
N MET A 174 -17.42 -8.16 -19.10
CA MET A 174 -16.24 -8.69 -18.40
C MET A 174 -16.36 -8.42 -16.90
N SER A 175 -16.00 -9.40 -16.08
CA SER A 175 -15.99 -9.25 -14.62
C SER A 175 -15.01 -10.22 -13.97
N ASP A 176 -14.82 -10.07 -12.64
CA ASP A 176 -14.02 -10.99 -11.82
C ASP A 176 -12.60 -11.24 -12.38
N VAL A 177 -11.99 -10.16 -12.91
CA VAL A 177 -10.69 -10.21 -13.57
C VAL A 177 -9.60 -10.38 -12.54
N ASP A 178 -8.77 -11.40 -12.75
CA ASP A 178 -7.73 -11.80 -11.83
C ASP A 178 -6.47 -12.15 -12.58
N CYS A 179 -5.41 -11.37 -12.38
CA CYS A 179 -4.07 -11.62 -12.90
C CYS A 179 -3.09 -11.76 -11.75
N ARG A 180 -2.49 -12.94 -11.57
CA ARG A 180 -1.52 -13.19 -10.50
C ARG A 180 -0.43 -14.16 -10.95
N GLU A 181 0.66 -14.26 -10.18
CA GLU A 181 1.63 -15.32 -10.42
C GLU A 181 0.94 -16.68 -10.37
N ALA A 182 1.22 -17.56 -11.33
CA ALA A 182 0.47 -18.81 -11.52
C ALA A 182 0.51 -19.75 -10.30
N SER A 183 1.54 -19.64 -9.46
CA SER A 183 1.69 -20.43 -8.23
C SER A 183 0.89 -19.88 -7.04
N ARG A 184 0.23 -18.72 -7.16
CA ARG A 184 -0.46 -18.07 -6.03
C ARG A 184 -1.96 -18.38 -6.07
N PRO A 185 -2.55 -18.81 -4.94
CA PRO A 185 -3.95 -19.20 -4.89
C PRO A 185 -4.86 -17.97 -5.00
N ARG A 186 -6.04 -18.12 -5.61
CA ARG A 186 -7.02 -17.01 -5.80
C ARG A 186 -7.48 -16.37 -4.49
N SER A 187 -7.56 -17.18 -3.43
CA SER A 187 -7.95 -16.75 -2.08
C SER A 187 -6.96 -15.76 -1.43
N GLU A 188 -5.74 -15.65 -1.94
CA GLU A 188 -4.76 -14.71 -1.43
C GLU A 188 -5.05 -13.30 -1.96
N ILE A 189 -5.70 -12.47 -1.15
CA ILE A 189 -6.07 -11.09 -1.52
C ILE A 189 -4.84 -10.19 -1.53
N PHE A 190 -4.03 -10.24 -0.47
CA PHE A 190 -2.85 -9.40 -0.28
C PHE A 190 -1.55 -10.14 -0.57
N ASP A 191 -0.51 -9.41 -0.99
CA ASP A 191 0.83 -9.97 -1.10
C ASP A 191 1.40 -10.33 0.28
N PRO A 192 1.81 -11.59 0.54
CA PRO A 192 2.49 -11.96 1.78
C PRO A 192 3.75 -11.13 2.08
N ARG A 193 4.49 -10.67 1.06
CA ARG A 193 5.64 -9.77 1.22
C ARG A 193 5.19 -8.42 1.76
N PHE A 194 4.08 -7.89 1.26
CA PHE A 194 3.48 -6.67 1.78
C PHE A 194 2.97 -6.86 3.21
N ILE A 195 2.25 -7.93 3.51
CA ILE A 195 1.82 -8.22 4.89
C ILE A 195 3.02 -8.28 5.85
N ARG A 196 4.11 -8.93 5.44
CA ARG A 196 5.35 -8.98 6.23
C ARG A 196 6.02 -7.62 6.37
N SER A 197 6.00 -6.78 5.33
CA SER A 197 6.59 -5.43 5.40
C SER A 197 5.84 -4.53 6.38
N LEU A 198 4.57 -4.83 6.69
CA LEU A 198 3.80 -4.08 7.69
C LEU A 198 4.14 -4.45 9.14
N ALA A 199 4.77 -5.60 9.39
CA ALA A 199 5.04 -6.11 10.74
C ALA A 199 5.84 -5.15 11.66
N PRO A 200 6.82 -4.37 11.18
CA PRO A 200 7.56 -3.42 12.01
C PRO A 200 6.73 -2.22 12.49
N TYR A 201 5.60 -1.93 11.85
CA TYR A 201 4.81 -0.74 12.13
C TYR A 201 3.75 -0.99 13.20
N ARG A 202 3.62 -0.03 14.13
CA ARG A 202 2.60 -0.08 15.20
C ARG A 202 1.27 0.54 14.78
N VAL A 203 1.30 1.37 13.74
CA VAL A 203 0.13 2.08 13.22
C VAL A 203 0.20 2.05 11.70
N VAL A 204 -0.86 1.57 11.07
CA VAL A 204 -1.06 1.65 9.62
C VAL A 204 -2.17 2.66 9.37
N ARG A 205 -1.91 3.61 8.46
CA ARG A 205 -2.86 4.63 8.02
C ARG A 205 -3.19 4.41 6.54
N PHE A 206 -4.43 4.72 6.18
CA PHE A 206 -5.01 4.41 4.88
C PHE A 206 -5.30 5.65 4.03
N MET A 207 -4.81 6.83 4.40
CA MET A 207 -5.25 8.09 3.77
C MET A 207 -4.92 8.13 2.27
N ASP A 208 -3.67 7.80 1.91
CA ASP A 208 -3.29 7.78 0.49
C ASP A 208 -3.85 6.51 -0.19
N TRP A 209 -3.89 5.38 0.52
CA TRP A 209 -4.46 4.13 -0.01
C TRP A 209 -5.91 4.29 -0.47
N MET A 210 -6.73 5.04 0.28
CA MET A 210 -8.11 5.39 -0.06
C MET A 210 -8.25 6.52 -1.06
N SER A 211 -7.16 7.21 -1.40
CA SER A 211 -7.17 8.45 -2.18
C SER A 211 -7.96 9.59 -1.53
N VAL A 212 -8.11 9.64 -0.19
CA VAL A 212 -8.85 10.76 0.45
C VAL A 212 -8.12 12.10 0.31
N ASN A 213 -6.80 12.06 0.14
CA ASN A 213 -5.97 13.24 -0.04
C ASN A 213 -6.07 13.86 -1.45
N SER A 214 -6.64 13.15 -2.43
CA SER A 214 -6.82 13.66 -3.79
C SER A 214 -8.13 14.46 -3.97
N GLY A 215 -8.91 14.66 -2.90
CA GLY A 215 -10.21 15.33 -2.97
C GLY A 215 -11.30 14.52 -3.67
N ALA A 216 -11.07 13.22 -3.92
CA ALA A 216 -12.08 12.35 -4.49
C ALA A 216 -13.18 12.08 -3.45
N THR A 217 -14.44 12.34 -3.81
CA THR A 217 -15.59 11.96 -2.99
C THR A 217 -15.73 10.45 -3.01
N ALA A 218 -15.80 9.83 -1.83
CA ALA A 218 -16.07 8.40 -1.71
C ALA A 218 -17.48 8.08 -2.22
N ASP A 219 -17.58 7.22 -3.23
CA ASP A 219 -18.85 6.62 -3.67
C ASP A 219 -19.02 5.26 -2.99
N PHE A 220 -19.66 5.27 -1.82
CA PHE A 220 -19.88 4.07 -1.02
C PHE A 220 -20.67 2.99 -1.75
N ALA A 221 -21.52 3.34 -2.72
CA ALA A 221 -22.25 2.35 -3.52
C ALA A 221 -21.29 1.53 -4.41
N ARG A 222 -20.16 2.13 -4.80
CA ARG A 222 -19.10 1.48 -5.58
C ARG A 222 -18.00 0.86 -4.73
N GLU A 223 -17.99 1.09 -3.41
CA GLU A 223 -16.98 0.54 -2.49
C GLU A 223 -17.16 -0.96 -2.20
N THR A 224 -18.30 -1.55 -2.56
CA THR A 224 -18.61 -2.95 -2.27
C THR A 224 -17.98 -3.95 -3.24
N VAL A 225 -17.27 -3.49 -4.28
CA VAL A 225 -16.64 -4.35 -5.30
C VAL A 225 -15.14 -4.49 -5.02
N PRO A 226 -14.67 -5.59 -4.37
CA PRO A 226 -13.28 -5.71 -3.93
C PRO A 226 -12.29 -5.89 -5.09
N GLN A 227 -12.77 -6.38 -6.24
CA GLN A 227 -11.95 -6.70 -7.41
C GLN A 227 -12.07 -5.65 -8.53
N ARG A 228 -12.37 -4.39 -8.21
CA ARG A 228 -12.41 -3.29 -9.19
C ARG A 228 -10.98 -2.80 -9.50
N PRO A 229 -10.63 -2.49 -10.76
CA PRO A 229 -9.34 -1.88 -11.09
C PRO A 229 -9.25 -0.48 -10.47
N ARG A 230 -8.14 -0.22 -9.78
CA ARG A 230 -8.00 0.88 -8.82
C ARG A 230 -7.35 2.09 -9.47
N GLY A 231 -6.23 1.92 -10.17
CA GLY A 231 -5.51 3.05 -10.78
C GLY A 231 -5.24 4.20 -9.79
N ALA A 232 -4.74 5.33 -10.27
CA ALA A 232 -4.48 6.48 -9.38
C ALA A 232 -5.74 7.17 -8.83
N GLY A 233 -6.94 6.83 -9.32
CA GLY A 233 -8.18 7.53 -8.99
C GLY A 233 -9.17 6.77 -8.10
N ASN A 234 -9.11 5.44 -8.04
CA ASN A 234 -9.99 4.65 -7.17
C ASN A 234 -9.15 3.99 -6.09
N GLY A 235 -9.17 4.52 -4.87
CA GLY A 235 -8.42 3.93 -3.76
C GLY A 235 -8.84 2.50 -3.39
N ALA A 236 -8.16 1.92 -2.41
CA ALA A 236 -8.61 0.73 -1.71
C ALA A 236 -9.98 0.97 -1.03
N THR A 237 -10.86 -0.02 -1.04
CA THR A 237 -12.19 0.08 -0.44
C THR A 237 -12.14 -0.15 1.06
N LEU A 238 -13.17 0.28 1.79
CA LEU A 238 -13.30 -0.01 3.23
C LEU A 238 -13.20 -1.51 3.54
N ALA A 239 -13.79 -2.36 2.69
CA ALA A 239 -13.65 -3.81 2.80
C ALA A 239 -12.19 -4.25 2.79
N ASN A 240 -11.37 -3.73 1.86
CA ASN A 240 -9.94 -4.05 1.82
C ASN A 240 -9.20 -3.60 3.08
N MET A 241 -9.58 -2.49 3.71
CA MET A 241 -8.96 -2.05 4.96
C MET A 241 -9.28 -2.96 6.12
N ILE A 242 -10.52 -3.43 6.20
CA ILE A 242 -10.95 -4.39 7.21
C ILE A 242 -10.19 -5.71 7.00
N ASP A 243 -10.17 -6.21 5.75
CA ASP A 243 -9.46 -7.44 5.40
C ASP A 243 -7.96 -7.34 5.70
N LEU A 244 -7.33 -6.20 5.39
CA LEU A 244 -5.92 -5.99 5.69
C LEU A 244 -5.65 -5.98 7.19
N ALA A 245 -6.50 -5.29 7.96
CA ALA A 245 -6.36 -5.23 9.41
C ALA A 245 -6.48 -6.62 10.04
N ILE A 246 -7.43 -7.44 9.57
CA ILE A 246 -7.57 -8.84 9.98
C ILE A 246 -6.31 -9.62 9.62
N GLU A 247 -5.87 -9.55 8.37
CA GLU A 247 -4.72 -10.32 7.87
C GLU A 247 -3.43 -9.99 8.63
N VAL A 248 -3.16 -8.71 8.89
CA VAL A 248 -1.99 -8.26 9.65
C VAL A 248 -2.06 -8.72 11.11
N VAL A 249 -3.23 -8.65 11.77
CA VAL A 249 -3.39 -9.13 13.15
C VAL A 249 -3.14 -10.63 13.22
N MET A 250 -3.72 -11.40 12.30
CA MET A 250 -3.62 -12.86 12.26
C MET A 250 -2.20 -13.33 11.94
N ARG A 251 -1.51 -12.72 10.97
CA ARG A 251 -0.18 -13.17 10.53
C ARG A 251 1.00 -12.58 11.29
N CYS A 252 0.87 -11.36 11.82
CA CYS A 252 1.96 -10.69 12.53
C CYS A 252 1.84 -10.80 14.06
N GLY A 253 0.83 -11.51 14.57
CA GLY A 253 0.64 -11.74 16.01
C GLY A 253 0.41 -10.46 16.82
N ILE A 254 -0.13 -9.41 16.18
CA ILE A 254 -0.38 -8.12 16.84
C ILE A 254 -1.59 -8.29 17.76
N ARG A 255 -1.33 -8.49 19.06
CA ARG A 255 -2.36 -8.81 20.08
C ARG A 255 -3.43 -7.71 20.32
N SER A 256 -3.31 -6.54 19.72
CA SER A 256 -4.38 -5.52 19.79
C SER A 256 -4.28 -4.49 18.66
N PHE A 257 -5.34 -4.37 17.86
CA PHE A 257 -5.57 -3.24 16.95
C PHE A 257 -6.59 -2.30 17.61
N ARG A 258 -6.21 -1.04 17.90
CA ARG A 258 -7.16 0.00 18.35
C ARG A 258 -7.35 1.03 17.26
N ALA A 259 -8.48 0.95 16.54
CA ALA A 259 -8.94 2.05 15.70
C ALA A 259 -9.34 3.23 16.61
N ARG A 260 -8.57 4.32 16.61
CA ARG A 260 -8.98 5.59 17.24
C ARG A 260 -9.33 6.60 16.15
N ALA A 261 -10.62 6.73 15.85
CA ALA A 261 -11.12 7.90 15.17
C ALA A 261 -11.09 9.07 16.17
N ARG A 262 -10.12 10.00 16.04
CA ARG A 262 -10.21 11.27 16.76
C ARG A 262 -11.14 12.17 15.96
N HIS A 263 -12.44 12.03 16.18
CA HIS A 263 -13.38 13.05 15.76
C HIS A 263 -13.19 14.25 16.70
N ARG A 264 -12.53 15.31 16.22
CA ARG A 264 -12.70 16.63 16.84
C ARG A 264 -14.05 17.15 16.33
N PRO A 265 -15.06 17.35 17.18
CA PRO A 265 -16.25 18.07 16.78
C PRO A 265 -15.82 19.51 16.50
N THR A 266 -15.82 19.90 15.23
CA THR A 266 -15.74 21.30 14.84
C THR A 266 -17.03 21.94 15.32
N GLY A 267 -16.97 22.69 16.42
CA GLY A 267 -18.10 23.42 16.96
C GLY A 267 -18.57 24.45 15.94
N LEU A 268 -19.56 24.10 15.13
CA LEU A 268 -20.34 25.04 14.35
C LEU A 268 -21.12 25.91 15.33
N ARG A 269 -20.63 27.12 15.61
CA ARG A 269 -21.42 28.16 16.28
C ARG A 269 -22.54 28.57 15.32
N LEU A 270 -23.74 28.03 15.54
CA LEU A 270 -24.96 28.59 14.96
C LEU A 270 -25.14 29.99 15.54
N GLY A 271 -24.83 31.01 14.73
CA GLY A 271 -25.14 32.39 15.02
C GLY A 271 -26.66 32.58 15.03
N SER A 272 -27.20 32.85 16.22
CA SER A 272 -28.59 33.30 16.41
C SER A 272 -28.74 34.70 15.79
N THR A 273 -29.42 34.79 14.65
CA THR A 273 -29.93 36.04 14.11
C THR A 273 -31.17 36.46 14.93
N ARG A 274 -30.98 37.43 15.82
CA ARG A 274 -32.06 38.13 16.50
C ARG A 274 -32.76 39.05 15.49
N SER A 275 -33.98 38.68 15.08
CA SER A 275 -34.91 39.59 14.42
C SER A 275 -35.29 40.71 15.39
N ARG A 276 -34.98 41.96 15.04
CA ARG A 276 -35.54 43.16 15.68
C ARG A 276 -36.75 43.59 14.86
N SER A 277 -37.93 43.30 15.39
CA SER A 277 -39.16 44.01 15.06
C SER A 277 -39.08 45.44 15.61
N GLY A 278 -39.12 46.43 14.72
CA GLY A 278 -39.27 47.83 15.05
C GLY A 278 -40.51 48.38 14.33
N LEU A 279 -41.52 48.74 15.12
CA LEU A 279 -42.68 49.54 14.73
C LEU A 279 -42.24 50.97 14.39
N SER A 280 -42.78 51.54 13.32
CA SER A 280 -43.35 52.90 13.17
C SER A 280 -43.78 53.09 11.72
#